data_AF-A0AA92K1U1-F1
#
_entry.id   AF-A0AA92K1U1-F1
#
_cell.length_a   1.000
_cell.length_b   1.000
_cell.length_c   1.000
_cell.angle_alpha   90.00
_cell.angle_beta   90.00
_cell.angle_gamma   90.00
#
_symmetry.space_group_name_H-M   'P 1'
#
loop_
_entity.id
_entity.type
_entity.pdbx_description
1 polymer ?
#
loop_
_entity_poly.entity_id
_entity_poly.type
_entity_poly.pdbx_seq_one_letter_code
_entity_poly.pdbx_strand_id
1 'polypeptide(L)'
;MEKTDLTQELDRNMDAVFDNLLVLNTAMTAMVQSLDPKTAAGFAQKLDTAMSRMQLLQNRPGPAAWQQLHAWRNQAGSLAGLPVRQPG
;
A
#
# COMPACT_ATOMS: atom_id res chain seq x y z
N MET A 1 10.10 35.41 14.74
CA MET A 1 10.28 34.18 15.55
C MET A 1 9.21 33.14 15.23
N GLU A 2 7.95 33.53 15.10
CA GLU A 2 6.80 32.63 14.87
C GLU A 2 6.87 31.72 13.62
N LYS A 3 7.44 32.18 12.50
CA LYS A 3 7.55 31.39 11.25
C LYS A 3 8.48 30.19 11.37
N THR A 4 9.49 30.27 12.24
CA THR A 4 10.47 29.20 12.46
C THR A 4 9.88 28.07 13.28
N ASP A 5 9.03 28.39 14.26
CA ASP A 5 8.36 27.41 15.12
C ASP A 5 7.31 26.60 14.34
N LEU A 6 6.52 27.27 13.48
CA LEU A 6 5.56 26.60 12.58
C LEU A 6 6.21 25.63 11.59
N THR A 7 7.39 25.99 11.07
CA THR A 7 8.11 25.10 10.13
C THR A 7 8.63 23.86 10.84
N GLN A 8 9.17 24.02 12.06
CA GLN A 8 9.64 22.89 12.86
C GLN A 8 8.51 21.96 13.33
N GLU A 9 7.35 22.52 13.65
CA GLU A 9 6.17 21.75 14.01
C GLU A 9 5.64 20.94 12.80
N LEU A 10 5.62 21.55 11.61
CA LEU A 10 5.27 20.86 10.38
C LEU A 10 6.23 19.71 10.07
N ASP A 11 7.55 19.92 10.21
CA ASP A 11 8.55 18.89 9.97
C ASP A 11 8.36 17.70 10.93
N ARG A 12 8.18 17.97 12.24
CA ARG A 12 7.92 16.91 13.23
C ARG A 12 6.63 16.14 12.94
N ASN A 13 5.59 16.84 12.49
CA ASN A 13 4.33 16.20 12.12
C ASN A 13 4.49 15.34 10.86
N MET A 14 5.29 15.80 9.89
CA MET A 14 5.59 15.00 8.70
C MET A 14 6.42 13.75 9.02
N ASP A 15 7.40 13.85 9.92
CA ASP A 15 8.18 12.69 10.39
C ASP A 15 7.26 11.67 11.06
N ALA A 16 6.38 12.11 11.96
CA ALA A 16 5.42 11.23 12.62
C ALA A 16 4.44 10.57 11.63
N VAL A 17 3.97 11.31 10.62
CA VAL A 17 3.13 10.75 9.55
C VAL A 17 3.90 9.70 8.75
N PHE A 18 5.17 9.98 8.40
CA PHE A 18 6.01 9.07 7.65
C PHE A 18 6.26 7.76 8.43
N ASP A 19 6.65 7.86 9.70
CA ASP A 19 6.90 6.70 10.57
C ASP A 19 5.64 5.84 10.71
N ASN A 20 4.48 6.46 10.92
CA ASN A 20 3.22 5.75 11.02
C ASN A 20 2.87 5.01 9.71
N LEU A 21 3.09 5.64 8.55
CA LEU A 21 2.88 5.01 7.25
C LEU A 21 3.88 3.85 7.01
N LEU A 22 5.12 3.98 7.48
CA LEU A 22 6.11 2.92 7.39
C LEU A 22 5.74 1.71 8.25
N VAL A 23 5.28 1.94 9.48
CA VAL A 23 4.77 0.89 10.38
C VAL A 23 3.57 0.19 9.76
N LEU A 24 2.61 0.95 9.23
CA LEU A 24 1.44 0.40 8.55
C LEU A 24 1.83 -0.44 7.33
N ASN A 25 2.77 0.04 6.52
CA ASN A 25 3.27 -0.70 5.36
C ASN A 25 3.92 -2.03 5.76
N THR A 26 4.73 -2.00 6.81
CA THR A 26 5.38 -3.18 7.39
C THR A 26 4.35 -4.19 7.88
N ALA A 27 3.36 -3.73 8.66
CA ALA A 27 2.30 -4.57 9.19
C ALA A 27 1.47 -5.22 8.07
N MET A 28 1.06 -4.44 7.07
CA MET A 28 0.34 -4.97 5.89
C MET A 28 1.15 -6.03 5.15
N THR A 29 2.44 -5.78 4.95
CA THR A 29 3.34 -6.73 4.28
C THR A 29 3.45 -8.04 5.06
N ALA A 30 3.63 -7.98 6.39
CA ALA A 30 3.67 -9.15 7.24
C ALA A 30 2.34 -9.93 7.24
N MET A 31 1.20 -9.23 7.28
CA MET A 31 -0.11 -9.86 7.16
C MET A 31 -0.26 -10.62 5.85
N VAL A 32 0.11 -9.99 4.72
CA VAL A 32 0.08 -10.66 3.40
C VAL A 32 0.97 -11.89 3.37
N GLN A 33 2.18 -11.83 3.95
CA GLN A 33 3.10 -12.98 4.04
C GLN A 33 2.54 -14.16 4.84
N SER A 34 1.67 -13.88 5.80
CA SER A 34 1.10 -14.90 6.70
C SER A 34 -0.17 -15.57 6.16
N LEU A 35 -0.69 -15.15 5.00
CA LEU A 35 -1.92 -15.69 4.44
C LEU A 35 -1.72 -17.13 3.94
N ASP A 36 -2.71 -17.99 4.21
CA ASP A 36 -2.81 -19.28 3.53
C ASP A 36 -3.12 -19.07 2.03
N PRO A 37 -2.78 -20.03 1.15
CA PRO A 37 -2.93 -19.86 -0.30
C PRO A 37 -4.35 -19.49 -0.76
N LYS A 38 -5.39 -20.04 -0.12
CA LYS A 38 -6.78 -19.77 -0.50
C LYS A 38 -7.18 -18.34 -0.13
N THR A 39 -6.82 -17.89 1.07
CA THR A 39 -7.06 -16.51 1.51
C THR A 39 -6.22 -15.52 0.70
N ALA A 40 -4.98 -15.86 0.37
CA ALA A 40 -4.10 -15.04 -0.45
C ALA A 40 -4.68 -14.83 -1.87
N ALA A 41 -5.25 -15.87 -2.49
CA ALA A 41 -5.93 -15.74 -3.78
C ALA A 41 -7.10 -14.75 -3.72
N GLY A 42 -7.94 -14.88 -2.68
CA GLY A 42 -9.07 -13.97 -2.46
C GLY A 42 -8.63 -12.53 -2.17
N PHE A 43 -7.54 -12.35 -1.42
CA PHE A 43 -6.95 -11.04 -1.16
C PHE A 43 -6.46 -10.39 -2.46
N ALA A 44 -5.71 -11.11 -3.29
CA ALA A 44 -5.22 -10.62 -4.57
C ALA A 44 -6.36 -10.16 -5.48
N GLN A 45 -7.42 -10.97 -5.60
CA GLN A 45 -8.60 -10.64 -6.42
C GLN A 45 -9.37 -9.42 -5.91
N LYS A 46 -9.53 -9.29 -4.59
CA LYS A 46 -10.17 -8.12 -3.99
C LYS A 46 -9.34 -6.85 -4.22
N LEU A 47 -8.03 -6.96 -4.12
CA LEU A 47 -7.12 -5.84 -4.35
C LEU A 47 -7.15 -5.40 -5.82
N ASP A 48 -7.17 -6.35 -6.77
CA ASP A 48 -7.39 -6.05 -8.19
C ASP A 48 -8.68 -5.25 -8.41
N THR A 49 -9.78 -5.74 -7.83
CA THR A 49 -11.10 -5.12 -7.98
C THR A 49 -11.09 -3.69 -7.43
N ALA A 50 -10.48 -3.49 -6.26
CA ALA A 50 -10.33 -2.16 -5.65
C ALA A 50 -9.48 -1.23 -6.52
N MET A 51 -8.38 -1.73 -7.08
CA MET A 51 -7.48 -0.97 -7.94
C MET A 51 -8.15 -0.59 -9.27
N SER A 52 -8.86 -1.50 -9.93
CA SER A 52 -9.63 -1.19 -11.14
C SER A 52 -10.71 -0.14 -10.85
N ARG A 53 -11.37 -0.22 -9.69
CA ARG A 53 -12.34 0.80 -9.27
C ARG A 53 -11.69 2.17 -9.05
N MET A 54 -10.51 2.24 -8.43
CA MET A 54 -9.77 3.50 -8.27
C MET A 54 -9.41 4.13 -9.61
N GLN A 55 -9.01 3.32 -10.60
CA GLN A 55 -8.72 3.80 -11.96
C GLN A 55 -9.98 4.35 -12.65
N LEU A 56 -11.09 3.62 -12.61
CA LEU A 56 -12.36 4.03 -13.23
C LEU A 56 -12.90 5.33 -12.62
N LEU A 57 -12.76 5.50 -11.31
CA LEU A 57 -13.19 6.70 -10.60
C LEU A 57 -12.18 7.86 -10.66
N GLN A 58 -11.08 7.71 -11.40
CA GLN A 58 -9.96 8.66 -11.44
C GLN A 58 -9.41 9.03 -10.04
N ASN A 59 -9.56 8.13 -9.07
CA ASN A 59 -9.10 8.29 -7.69
C ASN A 59 -7.85 7.43 -7.44
N ARG A 60 -6.91 7.46 -8.40
CA ARG A 60 -5.65 6.73 -8.30
C ARG A 60 -4.77 7.42 -7.25
N PRO A 61 -4.23 6.68 -6.26
CA PRO A 61 -3.28 7.25 -5.33
C PRO A 61 -1.96 7.63 -6.03
N GLY A 62 -1.10 8.38 -5.35
CA GLY A 62 0.21 8.75 -5.88
C GLY A 62 1.06 7.53 -6.26
N PRO A 63 2.11 7.72 -7.09
CA PRO A 63 2.87 6.61 -7.69
C PRO A 63 3.42 5.59 -6.68
N ALA A 64 3.96 6.04 -5.55
CA ALA A 64 4.52 5.16 -4.52
C ALA A 64 3.45 4.26 -3.88
N ALA A 65 2.31 4.84 -3.48
CA ALA A 65 1.19 4.09 -2.94
C ALA A 65 0.61 3.11 -3.97
N TRP A 66 0.56 3.51 -5.25
CA TRP A 66 0.12 2.63 -6.33
C TRP A 66 1.05 1.43 -6.53
N GLN A 67 2.35 1.65 -6.51
CA GLN A 67 3.34 0.57 -6.57
C GLN A 67 3.21 -0.39 -5.38
N GLN A 68 2.98 0.13 -4.18
CA GLN A 68 2.81 -0.70 -2.99
C GLN A 68 1.57 -1.60 -3.05
N LEU A 69 0.45 -1.08 -3.58
CA LEU A 69 -0.75 -1.90 -3.82
C LEU A 69 -0.47 -3.04 -4.80
N HIS A 70 0.24 -2.75 -5.91
CA HIS A 70 0.69 -3.79 -6.85
C HIS A 70 1.64 -4.80 -6.19
N ALA A 71 2.53 -4.36 -5.29
CA ALA A 71 3.44 -5.24 -4.57
C ALA A 71 2.69 -6.22 -3.67
N TRP A 72 1.75 -5.74 -2.84
CA TRP A 72 0.92 -6.62 -2.01
C TRP A 72 0.07 -7.57 -2.84
N ARG A 73 -0.50 -7.11 -3.95
CA ARG A 73 -1.29 -7.93 -4.87
C ARG A 73 -0.44 -9.04 -5.50
N ASN A 74 0.78 -8.71 -5.93
CA ASN A 74 1.73 -9.66 -6.51
C ASN A 74 2.18 -10.70 -5.48
N GLN A 75 2.46 -10.25 -4.26
CA GLN A 75 2.91 -11.11 -3.17
C GLN A 75 1.82 -12.12 -2.76
N ALA A 76 0.59 -11.65 -2.56
CA ALA A 76 -0.54 -12.54 -2.31
C ALA A 76 -0.79 -13.50 -3.48
N GLY A 77 -0.66 -13.01 -4.73
CA GLY A 77 -0.73 -13.85 -5.92
C GLY A 77 0.33 -14.96 -5.92
N SER A 78 1.58 -14.64 -5.58
CA SER A 78 2.67 -15.61 -5.50
C SER A 78 2.41 -16.70 -4.45
N LEU A 79 1.88 -16.34 -3.27
CA LEU A 79 1.51 -17.31 -2.23
C LEU A 79 0.40 -18.26 -2.69
N ALA A 80 -0.49 -17.78 -3.57
CA ALA A 80 -1.57 -18.55 -4.16
C ALA A 80 -1.17 -19.33 -5.44
N GLY A 81 0.09 -19.25 -5.89
CA GLY A 81 0.53 -19.85 -7.15
C GLY A 81 -0.02 -19.16 -8.41
N LEU A 82 -0.45 -17.90 -8.30
CA LEU A 82 -0.93 -17.08 -9.41
C LEU A 82 0.22 -16.34 -10.10
N PRO A 83 0.12 -16.04 -11.41
CA PRO A 83 1.15 -15.29 -12.12
C PRO A 83 1.30 -13.86 -11.58
N VAL A 84 2.55 -13.42 -11.50
CA VAL A 84 2.93 -12.02 -11.22
C VAL A 84 2.47 -11.14 -12.39
N ARG A 85 1.94 -9.95 -12.11
CA ARG A 85 1.43 -9.01 -13.12
C ARG A 85 2.15 -7.69 -12.98
N GLN A 86 2.43 -7.05 -14.12
CA GLN A 86 3.10 -5.76 -14.15
C GLN A 86 2.17 -4.63 -13.67
N PRO A 87 2.71 -3.61 -12.99
CA PRO A 87 1.96 -2.40 -12.67
C PRO A 87 1.51 -1.69 -13.96
N GLY A 88 0.21 -1.39 -14.07
CA GLY A 88 -0.35 -0.48 -15.06
C GLY A 88 -0.43 0.96 -14.58
#